data_AF-A0A1H9G892-F1
#
_entry.id   AF-A0A1H9G892-F1
#
_cell.length_a   1.000
_cell.length_b   1.000
_cell.length_c   1.000
_cell.angle_alpha   90.00
_cell.angle_beta   90.00
_cell.angle_gamma   90.00
#
_symmetry.space_group_name_H-M   'P 1'
#
loop_
_entity.id
_entity.type
_entity.pdbx_description
1 polymer ?
#
loop_
_entity_poly.entity_id
_entity_poly.type
_entity_poly.pdbx_seq_one_letter_code
_entity_poly.pdbx_strand_id
1 'polypeptide(L)'
;MKRIFVVLLCFVLTFMSCSQNTSESYYYIDNYKNELVEICNNTLNVLNFSYDPLIDEISAIFKDDYKVTLDVHYAELKGNALYCPYIIQKNGKEIYKSIGSMNLNENLKSGVLLSFDDQYLDAWKNSVNLFLENNKKATFFICGSSDAISSTCLWLQDKGFEVGYHTLNHRNLMDKYKL
;
A
#
# COMPACT_ATOMS: atom_id res chain seq x y z
N MET A 1 14.44 65.59 49.85
CA MET A 1 13.41 65.34 50.91
C MET A 1 12.34 64.44 50.34
N LYS A 2 12.01 63.36 51.05
CA LYS A 2 11.00 62.34 50.72
C LYS A 2 9.58 62.93 50.62
N ARG A 3 8.74 62.35 49.75
CA ARG A 3 7.30 61.99 49.94
C ARG A 3 6.78 61.37 48.63
N ILE A 4 6.37 60.10 48.56
CA ILE A 4 5.18 59.42 49.12
C ILE A 4 3.99 59.44 48.15
N PHE A 5 3.60 58.22 47.76
CA PHE A 5 2.27 57.69 47.36
C PHE A 5 1.47 58.34 46.21
N VAL A 6 1.06 57.51 45.24
CA VAL A 6 -0.36 57.21 44.96
C VAL A 6 -0.46 55.81 44.33
N VAL A 7 -1.25 54.95 44.97
CA VAL A 7 -1.86 53.73 44.42
C VAL A 7 -3.08 54.17 43.61
N LEU A 8 -3.31 53.67 42.40
CA LEU A 8 -4.66 53.23 42.00
C LEU A 8 -4.66 52.39 40.71
N LEU A 9 -5.21 51.21 40.88
CA LEU A 9 -5.78 50.29 39.90
C LEU A 9 -6.92 50.99 39.14
N CYS A 10 -7.02 50.82 37.81
CA CYS A 10 -8.30 50.65 37.12
C CYS A 10 -8.12 50.24 35.64
N PHE A 11 -8.84 49.18 35.30
CA PHE A 11 -9.15 48.64 33.98
C PHE A 11 -9.62 49.69 32.96
N VAL A 12 -9.38 49.45 31.67
CA VAL A 12 -10.40 49.09 30.65
C VAL A 12 -9.79 49.18 29.22
N LEU A 13 -9.69 47.99 28.61
CA LEU A 13 -9.95 47.58 27.22
C LEU A 13 -9.66 48.50 26.01
N THR A 14 -8.90 47.89 25.09
CA THR A 14 -9.00 47.88 23.62
C THR A 14 -8.92 49.19 22.85
N PHE A 15 -7.86 49.32 22.05
CA PHE A 15 -8.01 49.46 20.60
C PHE A 15 -6.91 48.68 19.88
N MET A 16 -7.31 47.72 19.05
CA MET A 16 -6.47 47.15 18.01
C MET A 16 -5.94 48.27 17.12
N SER A 17 -4.64 48.32 16.91
CA SER A 17 -4.09 48.89 15.69
C SER A 17 -2.69 48.34 15.43
N CYS A 18 -2.55 47.80 14.22
CA CYS A 18 -1.32 47.74 13.44
C CYS A 18 -0.06 47.13 14.06
N SER A 19 0.23 45.90 13.66
CA SER A 19 1.54 45.63 13.05
C SER A 19 1.31 44.84 11.76
N GLN A 20 1.64 45.48 10.64
CA GLN A 20 1.89 44.75 9.40
C GLN A 20 3.20 43.99 9.61
N ASN A 21 3.11 42.68 9.86
CA ASN A 21 4.25 41.79 9.66
C ASN A 21 4.19 41.30 8.21
N THR A 22 4.88 42.03 7.35
CA THR A 22 5.43 41.48 6.11
C THR A 22 6.66 40.62 6.45
N SER A 23 6.83 39.52 5.70
CA SER A 23 7.90 38.49 5.78
C SER A 23 7.86 37.64 7.06
N GLU A 24 7.73 36.31 7.03
CA GLU A 24 8.57 35.38 6.26
C GLU A 24 7.76 34.29 5.56
N SER A 25 7.63 34.47 4.26
CA SER A 25 7.20 33.47 3.28
C SER A 25 8.32 32.45 3.02
N TYR A 26 7.97 31.16 3.13
CA TYR A 26 8.49 30.07 2.29
C TYR A 26 10.01 29.81 2.30
N TYR A 27 10.58 29.34 3.42
CA TYR A 27 11.91 28.71 3.40
C TYR A 27 12.08 27.54 4.38
N TYR A 28 10.98 26.90 4.80
CA TYR A 28 11.09 25.48 5.14
C TYR A 28 11.20 24.73 3.82
N ILE A 29 12.44 24.61 3.33
CA ILE A 29 12.80 23.64 2.30
C ILE A 29 12.14 22.34 2.74
N ASP A 30 11.33 21.78 1.85
CA ASP A 30 10.57 20.55 2.09
C ASP A 30 11.57 19.38 2.12
N ASN A 31 12.42 19.37 3.16
CA ASN A 31 13.57 18.47 3.29
C ASN A 31 13.12 17.01 3.18
N TYR A 32 11.91 16.72 3.67
CA TYR A 32 11.30 15.39 3.54
C TYR A 32 10.96 15.01 2.11
N LYS A 33 10.56 15.96 1.25
CA LYS A 33 10.36 15.67 -0.19
C LYS A 33 11.68 15.23 -0.80
N ASN A 34 12.75 16.00 -0.60
CA ASN A 34 14.05 15.70 -1.20
C ASN A 34 14.64 14.40 -0.65
N GLU A 35 14.56 14.17 0.67
CA GLU A 35 14.92 12.91 1.33
C GLU A 35 14.14 11.73 0.73
N LEU A 36 12.82 11.88 0.56
CA LEU A 36 11.98 10.82 0.02
C LEU A 36 12.25 10.56 -1.47
N VAL A 37 12.52 11.60 -2.25
CA VAL A 37 12.98 11.48 -3.65
C VAL A 37 14.31 10.72 -3.72
N GLU A 38 15.25 11.04 -2.84
CA GLU A 38 16.53 10.35 -2.75
C GLU A 38 16.37 8.88 -2.37
N ILE A 39 15.54 8.58 -1.36
CA ILE A 39 15.19 7.20 -0.97
C ILE A 39 14.61 6.46 -2.18
N CYS A 40 13.58 6.99 -2.82
CA CYS A 40 12.90 6.32 -3.92
C CYS A 40 13.81 6.11 -5.15
N ASN A 41 14.67 7.07 -5.47
CA ASN A 41 15.60 6.96 -6.60
C ASN A 41 16.70 5.92 -6.34
N ASN A 42 17.18 5.81 -5.09
CA ASN A 42 18.28 4.90 -4.73
C ASN A 42 17.80 3.49 -4.41
N THR A 43 16.75 3.34 -3.59
CA THR A 43 16.18 2.04 -3.25
C THR A 43 14.76 2.15 -2.67
N LEU A 44 13.79 1.64 -3.42
CA LEU A 44 12.41 1.53 -2.92
C LEU A 44 12.28 0.51 -1.77
N ASN A 45 13.24 -0.41 -1.61
CA ASN A 45 13.20 -1.49 -0.60
C ASN A 45 13.15 -0.98 0.85
N VAL A 46 13.51 0.29 1.09
CA VAL A 46 13.53 0.89 2.43
C VAL A 46 12.13 1.30 2.90
N LEU A 47 11.18 1.43 1.98
CA LEU A 47 9.81 1.78 2.29
C LEU A 47 8.97 0.52 2.55
N ASN A 48 8.13 0.59 3.59
CA ASN A 48 7.17 -0.46 3.91
C ASN A 48 5.89 -0.24 3.12
N PHE A 49 5.79 -0.90 1.96
CA PHE A 49 4.60 -0.85 1.12
C PHE A 49 3.49 -1.76 1.65
N SER A 50 2.26 -1.28 1.53
CA SER A 50 1.02 -2.04 1.72
C SER A 50 0.20 -2.01 0.44
N TYR A 51 -0.57 -3.07 0.20
CA TYR A 51 -1.54 -3.14 -0.90
C TYR A 51 -2.95 -2.86 -0.38
N ASP A 52 -3.62 -1.88 -0.98
CA ASP A 52 -5.05 -1.60 -0.77
C ASP A 52 -5.87 -2.24 -1.91
N PRO A 53 -6.61 -3.33 -1.63
CA PRO A 53 -7.37 -4.05 -2.65
C PRO A 53 -8.63 -3.31 -3.12
N LEU A 54 -9.09 -2.28 -2.41
CA LEU A 54 -10.31 -1.54 -2.78
C LEU A 54 -10.05 -0.56 -3.93
N ILE A 55 -8.83 -0.03 -3.98
CA ILE A 55 -8.42 0.97 -4.99
C ILE A 55 -7.27 0.46 -5.89
N ASP A 56 -6.89 -0.82 -5.73
CA ASP A 56 -5.81 -1.49 -6.48
C ASP A 56 -4.49 -0.69 -6.42
N GLU A 57 -4.10 -0.31 -5.21
CA GLU A 57 -2.96 0.59 -4.99
C GLU A 57 -1.91 -0.04 -4.07
N ILE A 58 -0.65 0.03 -4.49
CA ILE A 58 0.50 -0.28 -3.64
C ILE A 58 1.13 1.03 -3.17
N SER A 59 1.08 1.32 -1.88
CA SER A 59 1.61 2.55 -1.34
C SER A 59 2.30 2.40 0.02
N ALA A 60 3.18 3.36 0.32
CA ALA A 60 3.87 3.47 1.59
C ALA A 60 3.62 4.87 2.17
N ILE A 61 3.33 4.93 3.47
CA ILE A 61 3.25 6.20 4.20
C ILE A 61 4.62 6.53 4.77
N PHE A 62 5.08 7.75 4.51
CA PHE A 62 6.33 8.29 5.02
C PHE A 62 6.00 9.53 5.84
N LYS A 63 6.38 9.57 7.12
CA LYS A 63 6.23 10.72 8.03
C LYS A 63 4.87 11.44 7.86
N ASP A 64 3.81 10.87 8.44
CA ASP A 64 2.41 11.31 8.58
C ASP A 64 1.67 11.88 7.36
N ASP A 65 2.25 12.77 6.56
CA ASP A 65 1.57 13.46 5.46
C ASP A 65 2.12 13.13 4.06
N TYR A 66 3.21 12.36 3.95
CA TYR A 66 3.70 11.88 2.65
C TYR A 66 3.25 10.46 2.36
N LYS A 67 2.86 10.26 1.10
CA LYS A 67 2.50 8.96 0.55
C LYS A 67 3.27 8.72 -0.74
N VAL A 68 3.87 7.54 -0.86
CA VAL A 68 4.49 7.06 -2.10
C VAL A 68 3.59 5.97 -2.67
N THR A 69 3.07 6.18 -3.87
CA THR A 69 2.29 5.19 -4.60
C THR A 69 3.13 4.62 -5.74
N LEU A 70 3.15 3.30 -5.90
CA LEU A 70 3.79 2.63 -7.03
C LEU A 70 2.80 2.44 -8.17
N ASP A 71 3.29 2.63 -9.40
CA ASP A 71 2.56 2.25 -10.61
C ASP A 71 3.19 0.99 -11.20
N VAL A 72 2.70 -0.17 -10.75
CA VAL A 72 3.24 -1.47 -11.13
C VAL A 72 2.90 -1.87 -12.57
N HIS A 73 1.92 -1.23 -13.19
CA HIS A 73 1.52 -1.53 -14.58
C HIS A 73 2.62 -1.22 -15.58
N TYR A 74 3.45 -0.23 -15.26
CA TYR A 74 4.58 0.21 -16.10
C TYR A 74 5.92 -0.16 -15.47
N ALA A 75 5.95 -1.10 -14.53
CA ALA A 75 7.20 -1.56 -13.95
C ALA A 75 7.97 -2.44 -14.95
N GLU A 76 9.29 -2.23 -15.03
CA GLU A 76 10.18 -2.95 -15.92
C GLU A 76 11.23 -3.72 -15.13
N LEU A 77 11.38 -5.01 -15.39
CA LEU A 77 12.47 -5.81 -14.84
C LEU A 77 13.69 -5.72 -15.77
N LYS A 78 14.83 -5.26 -15.26
CA LYS A 78 16.12 -5.25 -15.98
C LYS A 78 17.20 -5.87 -15.10
N GLY A 79 17.66 -7.07 -15.49
CA GLY A 79 18.60 -7.83 -14.67
C GLY A 79 17.96 -8.23 -13.34
N ASN A 80 18.57 -7.80 -12.23
CA ASN A 80 18.07 -8.03 -10.87
C ASN A 80 17.36 -6.81 -10.26
N ALA A 81 17.02 -5.79 -11.05
CA ALA A 81 16.38 -4.58 -10.56
C ALA A 81 15.01 -4.40 -11.23
N LEU A 82 13.99 -4.17 -10.40
CA LEU A 82 12.67 -3.72 -10.84
C LEU A 82 12.68 -2.18 -10.88
N TYR A 83 12.47 -1.61 -12.03
CA TYR A 83 12.29 -0.18 -12.24
C TYR A 83 10.80 0.13 -12.21
N CYS A 84 10.34 0.84 -11.20
CA CYS A 84 8.91 1.09 -11.00
C CYS A 84 8.66 2.59 -10.96
N PRO A 85 7.77 3.12 -11.81
CA PRO A 85 7.28 4.48 -11.64
C PRO A 85 6.60 4.63 -10.27
N TYR A 86 6.79 5.81 -9.67
CA TYR A 86 6.17 6.15 -8.40
C TYR A 86 5.71 7.61 -8.38
N ILE A 87 4.72 7.86 -7.52
CA ILE A 87 4.12 9.16 -7.28
C ILE A 87 4.31 9.50 -5.80
N ILE A 88 4.84 10.69 -5.50
CA ILE A 88 4.82 11.24 -4.14
C ILE A 88 3.64 12.20 -4.02
N GLN A 89 2.83 11.98 -2.99
CA GLN A 89 1.73 12.85 -2.61
C GLN A 89 1.97 13.44 -1.22
N LYS A 90 1.51 14.67 -1.01
CA LYS A 90 1.43 15.33 0.30
C LYS A 90 0.01 15.83 0.52
N ASN A 91 -0.63 15.44 1.62
CA ASN A 91 -2.04 15.75 1.88
C ASN A 91 -2.97 15.38 0.70
N GLY A 92 -2.72 14.22 0.08
CA GLY A 92 -3.48 13.72 -1.07
C GLY A 92 -3.19 14.42 -2.41
N LYS A 93 -2.34 15.45 -2.43
CA LYS A 93 -1.94 16.14 -3.66
C LYS A 93 -0.61 15.60 -4.18
N GLU A 94 -0.58 15.25 -5.45
CA GLU A 94 0.67 14.90 -6.14
C GLU A 94 1.65 16.08 -6.16
N ILE A 95 2.90 15.80 -5.80
CA ILE A 95 3.99 16.78 -5.74
C ILE A 95 5.26 16.35 -6.49
N TYR A 96 5.36 15.07 -6.85
CA TYR A 96 6.51 14.52 -7.58
C TYR A 96 6.17 13.18 -8.24
N LYS A 97 6.81 12.92 -9.38
CA LYS A 97 6.79 11.65 -10.10
C LYS A 97 8.18 11.34 -10.64
N SER A 98 8.59 10.09 -10.55
CA SER A 98 9.84 9.59 -11.14
C SER A 98 9.76 8.07 -11.27
N ILE A 99 10.87 7.46 -11.66
CA ILE A 99 11.08 6.01 -11.68
C ILE A 99 12.11 5.68 -10.62
N GLY A 100 11.71 4.84 -9.68
CA GLY A 100 12.58 4.31 -8.64
C GLY A 100 13.09 2.92 -9.03
N SER A 101 14.08 2.41 -8.31
CA SER A 101 14.56 1.04 -8.49
C SER A 101 14.45 0.24 -7.20
N MET A 102 14.05 -1.02 -7.34
CA MET A 102 14.01 -2.02 -6.29
C MET A 102 14.97 -3.14 -6.68
N ASN A 103 16.08 -3.26 -5.94
CA ASN A 103 17.03 -4.34 -6.16
C ASN A 103 16.44 -5.63 -5.59
N LEU A 104 16.20 -6.62 -6.44
CA LEU A 104 15.80 -7.96 -6.07
C LEU A 104 17.04 -8.71 -5.60
N ASN A 105 17.26 -8.75 -4.30
CA ASN A 105 18.29 -9.59 -3.67
C ASN A 105 17.68 -10.86 -3.10
N GLU A 106 18.51 -11.82 -2.69
CA GLU A 106 18.05 -13.11 -2.14
C GLU A 106 17.17 -12.98 -0.88
N ASN A 107 17.23 -11.83 -0.20
CA ASN A 107 16.39 -11.53 0.98
C ASN A 107 14.99 -11.05 0.58
N LEU A 108 14.83 -10.44 -0.60
CA LEU A 108 13.54 -10.30 -1.26
C LEU A 108 13.27 -11.62 -1.99
N LYS A 109 12.77 -12.62 -1.24
CA LYS A 109 12.32 -13.88 -1.82
C LYS A 109 11.19 -13.59 -2.81
N SER A 110 11.54 -13.35 -4.06
CA SER A 110 10.58 -13.26 -5.15
C SER A 110 9.90 -14.62 -5.26
N GLY A 111 8.57 -14.60 -5.15
CA GLY A 111 7.73 -15.77 -5.24
C GLY A 111 6.75 -15.57 -6.38
N VAL A 112 6.53 -16.64 -7.14
CA VAL A 112 5.35 -16.71 -8.01
C VAL A 112 4.25 -17.36 -7.20
N LEU A 113 3.15 -16.66 -7.00
CA LEU A 113 1.92 -17.26 -6.49
C LEU A 113 1.20 -17.92 -7.67
N LEU A 114 1.07 -19.25 -7.60
CA LEU A 114 0.21 -19.99 -8.51
C LEU A 114 -1.17 -20.10 -7.86
N SER A 115 -2.15 -19.41 -8.42
CA SER A 115 -3.55 -19.51 -7.99
C SER A 115 -4.45 -20.03 -9.09
N PHE A 116 -5.47 -20.80 -8.69
CA PHE A 116 -6.45 -21.41 -9.60
C PHE A 116 -7.86 -21.16 -9.08
N ASP A 117 -8.74 -20.67 -9.95
CA ASP A 117 -10.11 -20.27 -9.59
C ASP A 117 -11.14 -21.30 -10.08
N ASP A 118 -12.41 -21.13 -9.65
CA ASP A 118 -13.60 -21.92 -9.99
C ASP A 118 -13.75 -23.30 -9.31
N GLN A 119 -14.28 -24.31 -10.01
CA GLN A 119 -14.63 -25.63 -9.47
C GLN A 119 -14.18 -26.76 -10.40
N TYR A 120 -12.94 -26.69 -10.90
CA TYR A 120 -12.33 -27.71 -11.77
C TYR A 120 -11.77 -28.90 -10.97
N LEU A 121 -12.57 -29.45 -10.06
CA LEU A 121 -12.15 -30.41 -9.02
C LEU A 121 -11.35 -31.61 -9.57
N ASP A 122 -11.81 -32.21 -10.66
CA ASP A 122 -11.15 -33.38 -11.27
C ASP A 122 -9.82 -33.00 -11.94
N ALA A 123 -9.78 -31.85 -12.61
CA ALA A 123 -8.55 -31.35 -13.23
C ALA A 123 -7.48 -31.06 -12.17
N TRP A 124 -7.88 -30.50 -11.04
CA TRP A 124 -6.97 -30.25 -9.92
C TRP A 124 -6.43 -31.54 -9.32
N LYS A 125 -7.27 -32.55 -9.09
CA LYS A 125 -6.82 -33.87 -8.60
C LYS A 125 -5.75 -34.49 -9.51
N ASN A 126 -5.90 -34.32 -10.82
CA ASN A 126 -4.92 -34.81 -11.80
C ASN A 126 -3.62 -33.97 -11.82
N SER A 127 -3.69 -32.70 -11.45
CA SER A 127 -2.57 -31.75 -11.53
C SER A 127 -1.76 -31.67 -10.23
N VAL A 128 -2.36 -32.02 -9.09
CA VAL A 128 -1.74 -31.89 -7.76
C VAL A 128 -0.44 -32.67 -7.63
N ASN A 129 -0.34 -33.86 -8.24
CA ASN A 129 0.90 -34.64 -8.20
C ASN A 129 2.07 -33.88 -8.82
N LEU A 130 1.85 -33.08 -9.87
CA LEU A 130 2.89 -32.26 -10.48
C LEU A 130 3.45 -31.22 -9.50
N PHE A 131 2.60 -30.58 -8.70
CA PHE A 131 3.06 -29.63 -7.69
C PHE A 131 3.84 -30.32 -6.57
N LEU A 132 3.36 -31.47 -6.10
CA LEU A 132 4.03 -32.24 -5.06
C LEU A 132 5.40 -32.75 -5.51
N GLU A 133 5.49 -33.34 -6.70
CA GLU A 133 6.74 -33.83 -7.30
C GLU A 133 7.79 -32.73 -7.47
N ASN A 134 7.35 -31.49 -7.73
CA ASN A 134 8.24 -30.34 -7.93
C ASN A 134 8.42 -29.49 -6.67
N ASN A 135 7.91 -29.95 -5.50
CA ASN A 135 7.93 -29.22 -4.24
C ASN A 135 7.42 -27.76 -4.38
N LYS A 136 6.31 -27.59 -5.12
CA LYS A 136 5.67 -26.30 -5.36
C LYS A 136 4.39 -26.18 -4.54
N LYS A 137 4.09 -24.95 -4.12
CA LYS A 137 2.83 -24.59 -3.47
C LYS A 137 1.91 -23.90 -4.48
N ALA A 138 0.61 -24.01 -4.24
CA ALA A 138 -0.43 -23.35 -4.99
C ALA A 138 -1.63 -23.05 -4.07
N THR A 139 -2.45 -22.10 -4.48
CA THR A 139 -3.67 -21.69 -3.77
C THR A 139 -4.87 -21.89 -4.69
N PHE A 140 -5.90 -22.60 -4.21
CA PHE A 140 -7.10 -22.91 -4.99
C PHE A 140 -8.29 -22.09 -4.45
N PHE A 141 -8.82 -21.18 -5.25
CA PHE A 141 -10.01 -20.41 -4.93
C PHE A 141 -11.25 -21.12 -5.47
N ILE A 142 -12.01 -21.75 -4.57
CA ILE A 142 -13.10 -22.66 -4.96
C ILE A 142 -14.46 -22.02 -4.79
N CYS A 143 -15.31 -22.10 -5.81
CA CYS A 143 -16.70 -21.64 -5.75
C CYS A 143 -17.68 -22.80 -5.49
N GLY A 144 -18.85 -22.49 -4.89
CA GLY A 144 -19.91 -23.48 -4.62
C GLY A 144 -19.93 -24.06 -3.21
N SER A 145 -20.84 -25.03 -2.97
CA SER A 145 -21.11 -25.57 -1.63
C SER A 145 -21.59 -27.03 -1.61
N SER A 146 -21.14 -27.86 -2.55
CA SER A 146 -21.50 -29.29 -2.59
C SER A 146 -20.57 -30.15 -1.73
N ASP A 147 -21.01 -31.35 -1.35
CA ASP A 147 -20.16 -32.31 -0.62
C ASP A 147 -18.88 -32.65 -1.40
N ALA A 148 -18.95 -32.68 -2.74
CA ALA A 148 -17.79 -32.90 -3.60
C ALA A 148 -16.77 -31.75 -3.49
N ILE A 149 -17.25 -30.51 -3.38
CA ILE A 149 -16.41 -29.33 -3.15
C ILE A 149 -15.75 -29.44 -1.78
N SER A 150 -16.54 -29.62 -0.71
CA SER A 150 -16.00 -29.75 0.65
C SER A 150 -14.97 -30.87 0.77
N SER A 151 -15.24 -32.03 0.17
CA SER A 151 -14.30 -33.16 0.15
C SER A 151 -13.00 -32.83 -0.60
N THR A 152 -13.10 -32.07 -1.69
CA THR A 152 -11.91 -31.65 -2.46
C THR A 152 -11.11 -30.60 -1.72
N CYS A 153 -11.75 -29.65 -1.02
CA CYS A 153 -11.08 -28.67 -0.16
C CYS A 153 -10.24 -29.37 0.92
N LEU A 154 -10.86 -30.31 1.65
CA LEU A 154 -10.16 -31.08 2.69
C LEU A 154 -9.00 -31.88 2.11
N TRP A 155 -9.21 -32.54 0.98
CA TRP A 155 -8.15 -33.30 0.30
C TRP A 155 -6.97 -32.41 -0.14
N LEU A 156 -7.21 -31.20 -0.66
CA LEU A 156 -6.16 -30.25 -1.02
C LEU A 156 -5.39 -29.77 0.22
N GLN A 157 -6.09 -29.47 1.31
CA GLN A 157 -5.49 -29.05 2.57
C GLN A 157 -4.62 -30.16 3.18
N ASP A 158 -5.09 -31.42 3.17
CA ASP A 158 -4.33 -32.59 3.62
C ASP A 158 -3.04 -32.79 2.84
N LYS A 159 -2.99 -32.33 1.59
CA LYS A 159 -1.79 -32.34 0.72
C LYS A 159 -0.88 -31.12 0.91
N GLY A 160 -1.25 -30.17 1.78
CA GLY A 160 -0.46 -28.98 2.10
C GLY A 160 -0.68 -27.79 1.18
N PHE A 161 -1.76 -27.77 0.39
CA PHE A 161 -2.16 -26.63 -0.43
C PHE A 161 -3.08 -25.67 0.34
N GLU A 162 -3.10 -24.42 -0.11
CA GLU A 162 -4.02 -23.41 0.42
C GLU A 162 -5.34 -23.45 -0.35
N VAL A 163 -6.45 -23.24 0.35
CA VAL A 163 -7.80 -23.20 -0.24
C VAL A 163 -8.49 -21.91 0.18
N GLY A 164 -8.89 -21.10 -0.79
CA GLY A 164 -9.63 -19.86 -0.62
C GLY A 164 -11.07 -19.99 -1.12
N TYR A 165 -11.94 -19.07 -0.70
CA TYR A 165 -13.34 -19.01 -1.13
C TYR A 165 -13.50 -18.11 -2.36
N HIS A 166 -14.18 -18.62 -3.39
CA HIS A 166 -14.39 -17.91 -4.66
C HIS A 166 -15.87 -17.63 -4.95
N THR A 167 -16.61 -17.24 -3.91
CA THR A 167 -18.07 -17.02 -3.92
C THR A 167 -18.91 -18.30 -4.10
N LEU A 168 -20.22 -18.21 -3.84
CA LEU A 168 -21.11 -19.37 -3.92
C LEU A 168 -21.44 -19.74 -5.37
N ASN A 169 -21.64 -18.75 -6.24
CA ASN A 169 -22.22 -18.95 -7.57
C ASN A 169 -21.43 -18.24 -8.69
N HIS A 170 -20.19 -17.83 -8.42
CA HIS A 170 -19.33 -17.11 -9.37
C HIS A 170 -20.00 -15.88 -10.00
N ARG A 171 -20.83 -15.18 -9.21
CA ARG A 171 -21.48 -13.94 -9.65
C ARG A 171 -20.59 -12.75 -9.33
N ASN A 172 -20.61 -11.76 -10.22
CA ASN A 172 -19.96 -10.49 -9.95
C ASN A 172 -20.60 -9.86 -8.69
N LEU A 173 -19.78 -9.59 -7.67
CA LEU A 173 -20.24 -9.05 -6.39
C LEU A 173 -20.89 -7.67 -6.53
N MET A 174 -20.50 -6.90 -7.54
CA MET A 174 -21.06 -5.57 -7.82
C MET A 174 -22.45 -5.62 -8.44
N ASP A 175 -22.86 -6.74 -9.05
CA ASP A 175 -24.21 -6.86 -9.62
C ASP A 175 -25.29 -6.80 -8.53
N LYS A 176 -24.95 -7.13 -7.28
CA LYS A 176 -25.87 -7.00 -6.14
C LYS A 176 -26.17 -5.54 -5.76
N TYR A 177 -25.33 -4.60 -6.21
CA TYR A 177 -25.43 -3.17 -5.88
C TYR A 177 -25.89 -2.30 -7.05
N LYS A 178 -26.19 -2.91 -8.20
CA LYS A 178 -26.88 -2.25 -9.30
C LYS A 178 -28.37 -2.16 -8.94
N LEU A 179 -28.72 -1.10 -8.20
CA LEU A 179 -30.09 -0.65 -7.98
C LEU A 179 -30.67 -0.09 -9.28
#